data_AF-A0A6P0IMY2-F1
#
_entry.id   AF-A0A6P0IMY2-F1
#
_cell.length_a   1.000
_cell.length_b   1.000
_cell.length_c   1.000
_cell.angle_alpha   90.00
_cell.angle_beta   90.00
_cell.angle_gamma   90.00
#
_symmetry.space_group_name_H-M   'P 1'
#
loop_
_entity.id
_entity.type
_entity.pdbx_description
1 polymer ?
#
loop_
_entity_poly.entity_id
_entity_poly.type
_entity_poly.pdbx_seq_one_letter_code
_entity_poly.pdbx_strand_id
1 'polypeptide(L)'
;SWKPIPTKRIYIPKSNGKQRPLGIPSITDRCLQGIVKNALEPSWEAKFEPVSYGFRPGRSTHDARQRIFLNIKGEKNKKWWVLDADISGCFDNIAHQPLIEALGNFPAVKLVKDWLKAGYIHKGVFSDTGKGTPQGGIISPLLANIALHGLEEELGIKYIWSKNKRNKNGGNWVNRTSRTYVRFADDFVILTESEEDANEAKKILEKWLSKKGLTLSEEKTKITHLTESFEFLGWNFRKYPTTKRKTGLVTLIKPSQKSVKKVKEKLRIEFKRGRTLPQKTVISKINPIIRGWSNYHEGAVSKEIFSDLDQYVHWKTKRWGRRRHPKKSFKWVNKKYFGNHCPGRDDKWVFGDGEIYLDKFAWTPIQRHTLIGFDNSPDNPELIEYWKERELRQSAKTAKRKLSTGKDKIAHRQEYRCPVCKQSLGEYENTHLHHIIPKSLGGPDRYDNLIYLHEDCHHSIHALGATNPEIQQMLRNGIKEPSKNRNKNQKAQNRKSRKSKLQR
;
A
#
# COMPACT_ATOMS: atom_id res chain seq x y z
N SER A 1 37.20 10.69 15.44
CA SER A 1 36.24 10.43 14.35
C SER A 1 35.72 9.00 14.47
N TRP A 2 34.41 8.78 14.29
CA TRP A 2 33.82 7.44 14.29
C TRP A 2 34.34 6.63 13.10
N LYS A 3 34.66 5.35 13.31
CA LYS A 3 35.00 4.40 12.24
C LYS A 3 33.87 3.38 12.12
N PRO A 4 33.22 3.28 10.96
CA PRO A 4 32.20 2.27 10.71
C PRO A 4 32.64 0.84 11.00
N ILE A 5 31.72 0.04 11.53
CA ILE A 5 31.94 -1.39 11.77
C ILE A 5 31.45 -2.18 10.55
N PRO A 6 32.17 -3.23 10.12
CA PRO A 6 31.72 -4.10 9.02
C PRO A 6 30.32 -4.66 9.26
N THR A 7 29.50 -4.70 8.21
CA THR A 7 28.11 -5.17 8.33
C THR A 7 28.01 -6.68 8.49
N LYS A 8 27.02 -7.18 9.24
CA LYS A 8 26.76 -8.62 9.36
C LYS A 8 25.98 -9.12 8.14
N ARG A 9 26.58 -10.04 7.36
CA ARG A 9 25.97 -10.58 6.13
C ARG A 9 25.06 -11.77 6.41
N ILE A 10 23.77 -11.65 6.07
CA ILE A 10 22.74 -12.68 6.19
C ILE A 10 22.06 -12.88 4.83
N TYR A 11 21.67 -14.12 4.51
CA TYR A 11 20.99 -14.44 3.26
C TYR A 11 19.49 -14.68 3.47
N ILE A 12 18.66 -14.00 2.69
CA ILE A 12 17.20 -14.20 2.64
C ILE A 12 16.83 -14.91 1.33
N PRO A 13 15.97 -15.94 1.34
CA PRO A 13 15.53 -16.61 0.12
C PRO A 13 14.72 -15.66 -0.78
N LYS A 14 15.07 -15.59 -2.07
CA LYS A 14 14.24 -14.95 -3.11
C LYS A 14 13.21 -15.95 -3.64
N SER A 15 12.15 -15.44 -4.26
CA SER A 15 11.11 -16.29 -4.87
C SER A 15 11.59 -17.11 -6.08
N ASN A 16 12.77 -16.83 -6.63
CA ASN A 16 13.38 -17.57 -7.74
C ASN A 16 14.44 -18.59 -7.26
N GLY A 17 14.47 -18.92 -5.97
CA GLY A 17 15.43 -19.87 -5.39
C GLY A 17 16.83 -19.30 -5.12
N LYS A 18 17.20 -18.17 -5.74
CA LYS A 18 18.45 -17.46 -5.42
C LYS A 18 18.36 -16.84 -4.02
N GLN A 19 19.50 -16.53 -3.42
CA GLN A 19 19.54 -15.82 -2.13
C GLN A 19 19.77 -14.32 -2.34
N ARG A 20 19.14 -13.48 -1.53
CA ARG A 20 19.41 -12.04 -1.42
C ARG A 20 20.30 -11.83 -0.21
N PRO A 21 21.50 -11.30 -0.39
CA PRO A 21 22.32 -10.96 0.75
C PRO A 21 21.82 -9.65 1.38
N LEU A 22 21.86 -9.58 2.71
CA LEU A 22 21.61 -8.38 3.51
C LEU A 22 22.82 -8.12 4.39
N GLY A 23 23.27 -6.87 4.46
CA GLY A 23 24.23 -6.38 5.44
C GLY A 23 23.50 -5.64 6.55
N ILE A 24 23.50 -6.20 7.76
CA ILE A 24 22.93 -5.54 8.94
C ILE A 24 24.05 -4.75 9.64
N PRO A 25 23.98 -3.40 9.67
CA PRO A 25 24.97 -2.59 10.39
C PRO A 25 24.81 -2.71 11.91
N SER A 26 25.83 -2.25 12.64
CA SER A 26 25.76 -2.09 14.09
C SER A 26 24.62 -1.14 14.51
N ILE A 27 24.18 -1.18 15.77
CA ILE A 27 23.16 -0.23 16.27
C ILE A 27 23.67 1.20 16.13
N THR A 28 24.92 1.46 16.52
CA THR A 28 25.53 2.80 16.42
C THR A 28 25.61 3.29 14.99
N ASP A 29 26.02 2.43 14.05
CA ASP A 29 26.03 2.79 12.62
C ASP A 29 24.60 3.06 12.11
N ARG A 30 23.60 2.31 12.56
CA ARG A 30 22.20 2.59 12.20
C ARG A 30 21.74 3.96 12.74
N CYS A 31 22.07 4.30 13.98
CA CYS A 31 21.74 5.62 14.55
C CYS A 31 22.39 6.74 13.73
N LEU A 32 23.69 6.64 13.44
CA LEU A 32 24.41 7.63 12.64
C LEU A 32 23.89 7.72 11.21
N GLN A 33 23.58 6.57 10.57
CA GLN A 33 22.94 6.54 9.26
C GLN A 33 21.56 7.21 9.28
N GLY A 34 20.80 7.06 10.36
CA GLY A 34 19.51 7.74 10.56
C GLY A 34 19.66 9.26 10.63
N ILE A 35 20.64 9.75 11.40
CA ILE A 35 20.96 11.19 11.48
C ILE A 35 21.32 11.73 10.10
N VAL A 36 22.23 11.04 9.39
CA VAL A 36 22.66 11.46 8.05
C VAL A 36 21.50 11.41 7.06
N LYS A 37 20.67 10.35 7.08
CA LYS A 37 19.48 10.25 6.23
C LYS A 37 18.53 11.42 6.46
N ASN A 38 18.22 11.74 7.71
CA ASN A 38 17.28 12.83 8.04
C ASN A 38 17.81 14.20 7.61
N ALA A 39 19.12 14.42 7.62
CA ALA A 39 19.73 15.65 7.12
C ALA A 39 19.76 15.70 5.58
N LEU A 40 20.03 14.58 4.92
CA LEU A 40 20.24 14.50 3.48
C LEU A 40 18.92 14.40 2.68
N GLU A 41 17.92 13.69 3.21
CA GLU A 41 16.66 13.38 2.52
C GLU A 41 15.89 14.64 2.07
N PRO A 42 15.65 15.66 2.91
CA PRO A 42 14.91 16.86 2.49
C PRO A 42 15.60 17.61 1.34
N SER A 43 16.93 17.71 1.39
CA SER A 43 17.74 18.40 0.38
C SER A 43 17.66 17.73 -1.01
N TRP A 44 17.50 16.40 -1.02
CA TRP A 44 17.39 15.60 -2.22
C TRP A 44 15.94 15.44 -2.68
N GLU A 45 14.97 15.38 -1.77
CA GLU A 45 13.55 15.36 -2.12
C GLU A 45 13.15 16.59 -2.95
N ALA A 46 13.76 17.75 -2.68
CA ALA A 46 13.58 18.96 -3.49
C ALA A 46 14.16 18.85 -4.91
N LYS A 47 15.10 17.94 -5.16
CA LYS A 47 15.78 17.75 -6.47
C LYS A 47 15.27 16.52 -7.22
N PHE A 48 14.77 15.52 -6.51
CA PHE A 48 14.45 14.23 -7.10
C PHE A 48 13.34 14.33 -8.14
N GLU A 49 13.54 13.56 -9.21
CA GLU A 49 12.61 13.38 -10.31
C GLU A 49 11.18 13.04 -9.82
N PRO A 50 10.14 13.76 -10.29
CA PRO A 50 8.77 13.58 -9.83
C PRO A 50 8.18 12.21 -10.19
N VAL A 51 8.78 11.45 -11.12
CA VAL A 51 8.34 10.10 -11.49
C VAL A 51 9.16 8.98 -10.85
N SER A 52 10.05 9.30 -9.92
CA SER A 52 10.69 8.34 -9.03
C SER A 52 9.85 8.18 -7.75
N TYR A 53 9.41 6.97 -7.45
CA TYR A 53 8.47 6.69 -6.35
C TYR A 53 9.04 5.80 -5.23
N GLY A 54 10.06 4.98 -5.53
CA GLY A 54 10.56 3.98 -4.58
C GLY A 54 11.35 4.61 -3.44
N PHE A 55 11.12 4.15 -2.20
CA PHE A 55 11.84 4.58 -0.99
C PHE A 55 11.79 6.10 -0.70
N ARG A 56 10.74 6.78 -1.13
CA ARG A 56 10.55 8.22 -0.91
C ARG A 56 9.34 8.50 -0.02
N PRO A 57 9.39 9.53 0.85
CA PRO A 57 8.28 9.85 1.75
C PRO A 57 7.04 10.28 0.96
N GLY A 58 5.87 9.85 1.41
CA GLY A 58 4.57 10.20 0.80
C GLY A 58 4.28 9.58 -0.58
N ARG A 59 5.20 8.78 -1.14
CA ARG A 59 5.11 8.13 -2.45
C ARG A 59 4.94 6.61 -2.31
N SER A 60 4.14 6.00 -3.18
CA SER A 60 3.78 4.58 -3.08
C SER A 60 3.81 3.86 -4.43
N THR A 61 3.77 2.53 -4.40
CA THR A 61 3.63 1.71 -5.63
C THR A 61 2.33 2.04 -6.38
N HIS A 62 1.30 2.52 -5.68
CA HIS A 62 0.04 2.94 -6.29
C HIS A 62 0.18 4.24 -7.09
N ASP A 63 1.10 5.13 -6.71
CA ASP A 63 1.42 6.33 -7.47
C ASP A 63 2.09 5.95 -8.79
N ALA A 64 3.08 5.05 -8.76
CA ALA A 64 3.74 4.54 -9.97
C ALA A 64 2.73 3.88 -10.94
N ARG A 65 1.87 2.99 -10.43
CA ARG A 65 0.79 2.38 -11.23
C ARG A 65 -0.14 3.41 -11.84
N GLN A 66 -0.55 4.41 -11.05
CA GLN A 66 -1.45 5.45 -11.51
C GLN A 66 -0.77 6.34 -12.57
N ARG A 67 0.51 6.65 -12.41
CA ARG A 67 1.30 7.39 -13.41
C ARG A 67 1.37 6.65 -14.73
N ILE A 68 1.69 5.36 -14.71
CA ILE A 68 1.68 4.50 -15.90
C ILE A 68 0.29 4.55 -16.54
N PHE A 69 -0.77 4.30 -15.76
CA PHE A 69 -2.16 4.34 -16.25
C PHE A 69 -2.49 5.65 -16.96
N LEU A 70 -2.13 6.80 -16.37
CA LEU A 70 -2.41 8.11 -16.95
C LEU A 70 -1.70 8.33 -18.30
N ASN A 71 -0.53 7.73 -18.49
CA ASN A 71 0.22 7.83 -19.74
C ASN A 71 -0.25 6.83 -20.80
N ILE A 72 -0.77 5.67 -20.40
CA ILE A 72 -1.23 4.67 -21.37
C ILE A 72 -2.73 4.75 -21.71
N LYS A 73 -3.52 5.44 -20.89
CA LYS A 73 -4.98 5.59 -21.07
C LYS A 73 -5.31 6.61 -22.15
N GLY A 74 -6.50 6.44 -22.74
CA GLY A 74 -7.10 7.43 -23.62
C GLY A 74 -6.84 7.16 -25.09
N GLU A 75 -7.72 7.72 -25.92
CA GLU A 75 -7.79 7.41 -27.35
C GLU A 75 -6.68 8.08 -28.16
N LYS A 76 -6.13 9.20 -27.65
CA LYS A 76 -5.05 9.95 -28.30
C LYS A 76 -3.65 9.51 -27.84
N ASN A 77 -3.55 8.48 -26.99
CA ASN A 77 -2.25 8.01 -26.53
C ASN A 77 -1.53 7.27 -27.66
N LYS A 78 -0.29 7.66 -27.95
CA LYS A 78 0.60 7.05 -28.93
C LYS A 78 1.68 6.15 -28.32
N LYS A 79 1.89 6.20 -27.00
CA LYS A 79 2.93 5.44 -26.30
C LYS A 79 2.49 4.00 -26.09
N TRP A 80 2.80 3.14 -27.06
CA TRP A 80 2.30 1.75 -27.14
C TRP A 80 3.38 0.71 -26.90
N TRP A 81 4.65 1.12 -26.96
CA TRP A 81 5.80 0.28 -26.69
C TRP A 81 6.31 0.53 -25.28
N VAL A 82 6.77 -0.54 -24.64
CA VAL A 82 7.22 -0.52 -23.24
C VAL A 82 8.55 -1.24 -23.17
N LEU A 83 9.58 -0.50 -22.76
CA LEU A 83 10.84 -1.07 -22.28
C LEU A 83 10.69 -1.33 -20.78
N ASP A 84 10.50 -2.59 -20.43
CA ASP A 84 10.52 -3.11 -19.06
C ASP A 84 11.96 -3.45 -18.71
N ALA A 85 12.58 -2.70 -17.80
CA ALA A 85 14.01 -2.79 -17.51
C ALA A 85 14.27 -3.02 -16.02
N ASP A 86 15.24 -3.90 -15.74
CA ASP A 86 15.66 -4.31 -14.39
C ASP A 86 17.19 -4.21 -14.31
N ILE A 87 17.70 -3.65 -13.22
CA ILE A 87 19.14 -3.46 -12.99
C ILE A 87 19.71 -4.71 -12.32
N SER A 88 20.77 -5.27 -12.90
CA SER A 88 21.46 -6.42 -12.32
C SER A 88 22.23 -6.01 -11.07
N GLY A 89 21.78 -6.49 -9.90
CA GLY A 89 22.47 -6.27 -8.63
C GLY A 89 22.60 -4.79 -8.25
N CYS A 90 21.53 -4.00 -8.41
CA CYS A 90 21.55 -2.55 -8.20
C CYS A 90 22.28 -2.11 -6.92
N PHE A 91 21.96 -2.70 -5.75
CA PHE A 91 22.62 -2.32 -4.51
C PHE A 91 24.07 -2.80 -4.43
N ASP A 92 24.40 -3.96 -5.00
CA ASP A 92 25.73 -4.56 -4.89
C ASP A 92 26.75 -3.94 -5.89
N ASN A 93 26.29 -3.31 -6.97
CA ASN A 93 27.15 -2.86 -8.07
C ASN A 93 27.35 -1.34 -8.21
N ILE A 94 26.64 -0.50 -7.44
CA ILE A 94 26.78 0.96 -7.50
C ILE A 94 28.26 1.36 -7.32
N ALA A 95 28.80 2.11 -8.28
CA ALA A 95 30.14 2.68 -8.15
C ALA A 95 30.16 3.78 -7.08
N HIS A 96 31.14 3.73 -6.18
CA HIS A 96 31.24 4.69 -5.07
C HIS A 96 31.59 6.09 -5.55
N GLN A 97 32.46 6.23 -6.55
CA GLN A 97 32.98 7.51 -6.99
C GLN A 97 31.88 8.44 -7.55
N PRO A 98 31.03 8.03 -8.52
CA PRO A 98 29.93 8.86 -9.00
C PRO A 98 28.91 9.21 -7.91
N LEU A 99 28.70 8.30 -6.95
CA LEU A 99 27.79 8.55 -5.83
C LEU A 99 28.35 9.62 -4.88
N ILE A 100 29.65 9.57 -4.57
CA ILE A 100 30.31 10.56 -3.72
C ILE A 100 30.33 11.93 -4.40
N GLU A 101 30.60 11.97 -5.70
CA GLU A 101 30.54 13.20 -6.50
C GLU A 101 29.13 13.82 -6.50
N ALA A 102 28.09 12.99 -6.63
CA ALA A 102 26.71 13.46 -6.54
C ALA A 102 26.37 14.07 -5.17
N LEU A 103 26.95 13.55 -4.08
CA LEU A 103 26.75 14.12 -2.73
C LEU A 103 27.45 15.47 -2.53
N GLY A 104 28.45 15.81 -3.36
CA GLY A 104 29.15 17.07 -3.33
C GLY A 104 29.79 17.39 -1.96
N ASN A 105 29.55 18.60 -1.46
CA ASN A 105 30.17 19.11 -0.23
C ASN A 105 29.37 18.81 1.05
N PHE A 106 28.52 17.78 1.05
CA PHE A 106 27.73 17.46 2.24
C PHE A 106 28.64 17.07 3.43
N PRO A 107 28.45 17.63 4.64
CA PRO A 107 29.42 17.50 5.74
C PRO A 107 29.80 16.07 6.13
N ALA A 108 28.87 15.11 6.02
CA ALA A 108 29.11 13.72 6.38
C ALA A 108 29.49 12.81 5.18
N VAL A 109 29.91 13.37 4.03
CA VAL A 109 30.34 12.58 2.86
C VAL A 109 31.47 11.62 3.19
N LYS A 110 32.43 12.03 4.04
CA LYS A 110 33.51 11.14 4.49
C LYS A 110 32.95 9.92 5.23
N LEU A 111 31.98 10.11 6.11
CA LEU A 111 31.34 9.03 6.84
C LEU A 111 30.55 8.09 5.91
N VAL A 112 29.88 8.64 4.89
CA VAL A 112 29.23 7.82 3.85
C VAL A 112 30.26 7.00 3.07
N LYS A 113 31.38 7.59 2.67
CA LYS A 113 32.49 6.89 2.01
C LYS A 113 33.04 5.76 2.89
N ASP A 114 33.20 6.02 4.19
CA ASP A 114 33.67 5.01 5.14
C ASP A 114 32.65 3.88 5.30
N TRP A 115 31.33 4.16 5.32
CA TRP A 115 30.30 3.11 5.33
C TRP A 115 30.32 2.22 4.08
N LEU A 116 30.56 2.81 2.90
CA LEU A 116 30.63 2.09 1.64
C LEU A 116 31.86 1.15 1.58
N LYS A 117 32.94 1.52 2.27
CA LYS A 117 34.20 0.76 2.35
C LYS A 117 34.33 -0.12 3.58
N ALA A 118 33.36 -0.10 4.50
CA ALA A 118 33.45 -0.80 5.77
C ALA A 118 33.47 -2.34 5.63
N GLY A 119 33.13 -2.88 4.47
CA GLY A 119 33.09 -4.32 4.23
C GLY A 119 31.92 -5.02 4.94
N TYR A 120 31.99 -6.35 4.95
CA TYR A 120 31.04 -7.18 5.68
C TYR A 120 31.72 -8.41 6.29
N ILE A 121 31.06 -8.96 7.31
CA ILE A 121 31.44 -10.21 7.95
C ILE A 121 30.40 -11.27 7.59
N HIS A 122 30.86 -12.39 7.02
CA HIS A 122 30.04 -13.57 6.77
C HIS A 122 30.67 -14.81 7.41
N LYS A 123 29.91 -15.50 8.28
CA LYS A 123 30.38 -16.71 9.00
C LYS A 123 31.75 -16.53 9.69
N GLY A 124 32.00 -15.36 10.27
CA GLY A 124 33.25 -15.03 10.96
C GLY A 124 34.39 -14.57 10.05
N VAL A 125 34.22 -14.59 8.72
CA VAL A 125 35.21 -14.12 7.76
C VAL A 125 34.89 -12.69 7.32
N PHE A 126 35.89 -11.81 7.40
CA PHE A 126 35.82 -10.45 6.89
C PHE A 126 36.02 -10.42 5.37
N SER A 127 35.27 -9.58 4.68
CA SER A 127 35.40 -9.34 3.24
C SER A 127 35.26 -7.86 2.95
N ASP A 128 36.15 -7.34 2.11
CA ASP A 128 36.10 -5.95 1.65
C ASP A 128 34.99 -5.73 0.61
N THR A 129 34.46 -4.51 0.54
CA THR A 129 33.47 -4.08 -0.45
C THR A 129 34.04 -2.98 -1.34
N GLY A 130 34.54 -3.39 -2.50
CA GLY A 130 35.03 -2.45 -3.53
C GLY A 130 33.93 -1.72 -4.31
N LYS A 131 32.69 -2.23 -4.29
CA LYS A 131 31.51 -1.66 -4.99
C LYS A 131 30.23 -1.93 -4.20
N GLY A 132 29.20 -1.16 -4.50
CA GLY A 132 27.86 -1.32 -3.93
C GLY A 132 27.64 -0.59 -2.61
N THR A 133 26.38 -0.60 -2.18
CA THR A 133 25.90 -0.09 -0.90
C THR A 133 25.35 -1.26 -0.09
N PRO A 134 25.65 -1.37 1.22
CA PRO A 134 25.20 -2.50 2.03
C PRO A 134 23.67 -2.52 2.10
N GLN A 135 23.07 -3.59 1.55
CA GLN A 135 21.62 -3.77 1.55
C GLN A 135 21.14 -4.09 2.97
N GLY A 136 20.55 -3.11 3.66
CA GLY A 136 20.14 -3.22 5.07
C GLY A 136 20.59 -2.04 5.94
N GLY A 137 21.44 -1.16 5.40
CA GLY A 137 21.65 0.17 5.97
C GLY A 137 20.42 1.06 5.83
N ILE A 138 20.21 1.94 6.81
CA ILE A 138 19.07 2.87 6.83
C ILE A 138 19.17 3.89 5.69
N ILE A 139 20.40 4.33 5.39
CA ILE A 139 20.68 5.33 4.35
C ILE A 139 20.77 4.72 2.94
N SER A 140 21.00 3.40 2.80
CA SER A 140 21.24 2.75 1.51
C SER A 140 20.13 2.98 0.46
N PRO A 141 18.83 2.95 0.80
CA PRO A 141 17.77 3.26 -0.17
C PRO A 141 17.84 4.69 -0.71
N LEU A 142 18.20 5.67 0.14
CA LEU A 142 18.38 7.06 -0.28
C LEU A 142 19.59 7.19 -1.21
N LEU A 143 20.71 6.56 -0.87
CA LEU A 143 21.90 6.54 -1.73
C LEU A 143 21.64 5.90 -3.09
N ALA A 144 20.85 4.82 -3.14
CA ALA A 144 20.44 4.21 -4.40
C ALA A 144 19.57 5.15 -5.25
N ASN A 145 18.68 5.92 -4.61
CA ASN A 145 17.89 6.94 -5.31
C ASN A 145 18.75 8.08 -5.85
N ILE A 146 19.74 8.53 -5.10
CA ILE A 146 20.73 9.53 -5.52
C ILE A 146 21.55 9.01 -6.71
N ALA A 147 22.06 7.78 -6.61
CA ALA A 147 22.79 7.15 -7.69
C ALA A 147 21.96 7.09 -8.98
N LEU A 148 20.67 6.78 -8.88
CA LEU A 148 19.76 6.64 -10.02
C LEU A 148 19.02 7.94 -10.43
N HIS A 149 19.46 9.10 -9.94
CA HIS A 149 18.90 10.39 -10.34
C HIS A 149 19.53 10.90 -11.65
N GLY A 150 18.71 11.55 -12.49
CA GLY A 150 19.13 12.21 -13.75
C GLY A 150 18.80 11.42 -15.02
N LEU A 151 17.99 10.36 -14.92
CA LEU A 151 17.63 9.56 -16.09
C LEU A 151 16.53 10.23 -16.94
N GLU A 152 15.65 11.05 -16.33
CA GLU A 152 14.66 11.83 -17.10
C GLU A 152 15.31 12.82 -18.06
N GLU A 153 16.38 13.47 -17.60
CA GLU A 153 17.15 14.43 -18.38
C GLU A 153 17.89 13.74 -19.54
N GLU A 154 18.57 12.62 -19.27
CA GLU A 154 19.24 11.84 -20.31
C GLU A 154 18.25 11.30 -21.37
N LEU A 155 17.02 10.97 -20.97
CA LEU A 155 15.95 10.56 -21.89
C LEU A 155 15.26 11.75 -22.60
N GLY A 156 15.65 12.99 -22.29
CA GLY A 156 15.10 14.21 -22.89
C GLY A 156 13.64 14.50 -22.51
N ILE A 157 13.17 13.98 -21.36
CA ILE A 157 11.77 14.09 -20.95
C ILE A 157 11.50 15.50 -20.41
N LYS A 158 10.47 16.16 -20.96
CA LYS A 158 10.06 17.51 -20.56
C LYS A 158 8.60 17.54 -20.11
N TYR A 159 8.34 18.27 -19.03
CA TYR A 159 7.02 18.48 -18.46
C TYR A 159 6.58 19.92 -18.67
N ILE A 160 5.32 20.10 -19.09
CA ILE A 160 4.73 21.42 -19.28
C ILE A 160 3.49 21.52 -18.40
N TRP A 161 3.37 22.64 -17.68
CA TRP A 161 2.17 22.95 -16.93
C TRP A 161 1.01 23.25 -17.88
N SER A 162 -0.06 22.47 -17.77
CA SER A 162 -1.28 22.66 -18.54
C SER A 162 -2.41 23.11 -17.61
N LYS A 163 -2.86 24.36 -17.78
CA LYS A 163 -4.03 24.87 -17.04
C LYS A 163 -5.27 24.06 -17.40
N ASN A 164 -6.03 23.69 -16.38
CA ASN A 164 -7.27 22.95 -16.56
C ASN A 164 -8.37 23.94 -16.99
N LYS A 165 -8.82 23.86 -18.25
CA LYS A 165 -9.90 24.73 -18.75
C LYS A 165 -11.20 24.67 -17.94
N ARG A 166 -11.42 23.60 -17.15
CA ARG A 166 -12.61 23.39 -16.32
C ARG A 166 -12.45 23.80 -14.85
N ASN A 167 -11.24 24.12 -14.40
CA ASN A 167 -10.99 24.54 -13.03
C ASN A 167 -10.05 25.76 -13.06
N LYS A 168 -10.60 26.96 -12.82
CA LYS A 168 -9.89 28.24 -12.97
C LYS A 168 -8.60 28.34 -12.14
N ASN A 169 -8.52 27.60 -11.02
CA ASN A 169 -7.36 27.58 -10.11
C ASN A 169 -6.55 26.28 -10.22
N GLY A 170 -6.82 25.43 -11.22
CA GLY A 170 -6.20 24.11 -11.35
C GLY A 170 -5.39 23.95 -12.63
N GLY A 171 -4.32 23.16 -12.57
CA GLY A 171 -3.57 22.70 -13.72
C GLY A 171 -2.87 21.39 -13.38
N ASN A 172 -2.30 20.73 -14.39
CA ASN A 172 -1.53 19.52 -14.19
C ASN A 172 -0.26 19.58 -15.05
N TRP A 173 0.83 19.06 -14.51
CA TRP A 173 2.04 18.79 -15.28
C TRP A 173 1.81 17.62 -16.24
N VAL A 174 1.98 17.89 -17.54
CA VAL A 174 1.78 16.92 -18.61
C VAL A 174 3.10 16.68 -19.32
N ASN A 175 3.44 15.40 -19.51
CA ASN A 175 4.52 14.98 -20.38
C ASN A 175 4.06 15.13 -21.84
N ARG A 176 4.78 15.93 -22.63
CA ARG A 176 4.52 16.08 -24.08
C ARG A 176 5.56 15.39 -24.97
N THR A 177 6.56 14.74 -24.38
CA THR A 177 7.60 14.01 -25.12
C THR A 177 7.08 12.65 -25.58
N SER A 178 7.73 12.03 -26.57
CA SER A 178 7.43 10.66 -27.04
C SER A 178 7.71 9.61 -25.95
N ARG A 179 8.64 9.91 -25.04
CA ARG A 179 9.05 9.02 -23.94
C ARG A 179 8.37 9.39 -22.62
N THR A 180 7.99 8.38 -21.83
CA THR A 180 7.62 8.52 -20.42
C THR A 180 8.42 7.55 -19.59
N TYR A 181 9.04 8.03 -18.52
CA TYR A 181 9.75 7.22 -17.55
C TYR A 181 8.96 7.11 -16.24
N VAL A 182 8.98 5.92 -15.63
CA VAL A 182 8.42 5.67 -14.30
C VAL A 182 9.35 4.70 -13.56
N ARG A 183 9.87 5.11 -12.40
CA ARG A 183 10.77 4.28 -11.58
C ARG A 183 10.21 4.01 -10.19
N PHE A 184 10.39 2.77 -9.74
CA PHE A 184 10.19 2.37 -8.37
C PHE A 184 11.42 1.60 -7.89
N ALA A 185 12.31 2.28 -7.16
CA ALA A 185 13.59 1.73 -6.72
C ALA A 185 14.48 1.33 -7.92
N ASP A 186 14.78 0.04 -8.05
CA ASP A 186 15.56 -0.59 -9.13
C ASP A 186 14.72 -0.98 -10.35
N ASP A 187 13.41 -1.19 -10.17
CA ASP A 187 12.46 -1.49 -11.25
C ASP A 187 12.00 -0.19 -11.93
N PHE A 188 12.10 -0.11 -13.26
CA PHE A 188 11.54 1.01 -14.02
C PHE A 188 11.04 0.60 -15.39
N VAL A 189 10.14 1.43 -15.92
CA VAL A 189 9.56 1.25 -17.25
C VAL A 189 9.68 2.54 -18.05
N ILE A 190 9.98 2.40 -19.33
CA ILE A 190 9.98 3.50 -20.29
C ILE A 190 8.91 3.21 -21.34
N LEU A 191 7.96 4.12 -21.48
CA LEU A 191 6.90 4.06 -22.49
C LEU A 191 7.32 4.91 -23.69
N THR A 192 7.27 4.34 -24.90
CA THR A 192 7.67 5.00 -26.16
C THR A 192 6.58 4.85 -27.22
N GLU A 193 6.64 5.67 -28.26
CA GLU A 193 5.67 5.63 -29.37
C GLU A 193 5.96 4.51 -30.38
N SER A 194 7.23 4.16 -30.59
CA SER A 194 7.64 3.09 -31.50
C SER A 194 8.64 2.11 -30.85
N GLU A 195 8.86 0.98 -31.51
CA GLU A 195 9.84 -0.02 -31.09
C GLU A 195 11.27 0.47 -31.29
N GLU A 196 11.53 1.23 -32.36
CA GLU A 196 12.83 1.84 -32.63
C GLU A 196 13.19 2.83 -31.53
N ASP A 197 12.22 3.66 -31.09
CA ASP A 197 12.40 4.58 -29.97
C ASP A 197 12.65 3.84 -28.64
N ALA A 198 12.04 2.67 -28.44
CA ALA A 198 12.32 1.81 -27.28
C ALA A 198 13.76 1.26 -27.31
N ASN A 199 14.23 0.84 -28.48
CA ASN A 199 15.60 0.37 -28.68
C ASN A 199 16.64 1.48 -28.51
N GLU A 200 16.35 2.69 -28.99
CA GLU A 200 17.19 3.86 -28.77
C GLU A 200 17.26 4.23 -27.28
N ALA A 201 16.11 4.26 -26.60
CA ALA A 201 16.04 4.49 -25.16
C ALA A 201 16.84 3.44 -24.37
N LYS A 202 16.83 2.17 -24.82
CA LYS A 202 17.66 1.10 -24.23
C LYS A 202 19.16 1.40 -24.37
N LYS A 203 19.63 1.84 -25.54
CA LYS A 203 21.05 2.22 -25.75
C LYS A 203 21.48 3.39 -24.88
N ILE A 204 20.63 4.42 -24.77
CA ILE A 204 20.87 5.58 -23.90
C ILE A 204 20.98 5.12 -22.44
N LEU A 205 20.05 4.26 -22.02
CA LEU A 205 20.02 3.70 -20.67
C LEU A 205 21.27 2.88 -20.34
N GLU A 206 21.73 2.02 -21.25
CA GLU A 206 22.97 1.23 -21.07
C GLU A 206 24.20 2.13 -20.91
N LYS A 207 24.32 3.17 -21.75
CA LYS A 207 25.41 4.16 -21.67
C LYS A 207 25.36 4.97 -20.37
N TRP A 208 24.16 5.29 -19.89
CA TRP A 208 24.00 6.04 -18.64
C TRP A 208 24.27 5.18 -17.40
N LEU A 209 23.84 3.92 -17.40
CA LEU A 209 24.09 2.97 -16.31
C LEU A 209 25.57 2.61 -16.20
N SER A 210 26.28 2.47 -17.32
CA SER A 210 27.71 2.13 -17.32
C SER A 210 28.55 3.20 -16.63
N LYS A 211 28.23 4.49 -16.81
CA LYS A 211 28.85 5.63 -16.07
C LYS A 211 28.73 5.47 -14.55
N LYS A 212 27.70 4.77 -14.08
CA LYS A 212 27.42 4.54 -12.64
C LYS A 212 27.87 3.16 -12.15
N GLY A 213 28.54 2.38 -13.01
CA GLY A 213 28.99 1.01 -12.72
C GLY A 213 27.87 -0.03 -12.72
N LEU A 214 26.72 0.29 -13.30
CA LEU A 214 25.54 -0.57 -13.33
C LEU A 214 25.33 -1.17 -14.71
N THR A 215 24.67 -2.34 -14.75
CA THR A 215 24.32 -3.04 -15.99
C THR A 215 22.86 -3.48 -15.97
N LEU A 216 22.24 -3.54 -17.14
CA LEU A 216 20.90 -4.09 -17.30
C LEU A 216 20.93 -5.61 -17.16
N SER A 217 19.86 -6.17 -16.61
CA SER A 217 19.64 -7.60 -16.61
C SER A 217 19.05 -8.01 -17.96
N GLU A 218 19.87 -8.54 -18.88
CA GLU A 218 19.41 -8.97 -20.22
C GLU A 218 18.26 -9.98 -20.16
N GLU A 219 18.30 -10.94 -19.22
CA GLU A 219 17.24 -11.95 -19.06
C GLU A 219 15.86 -11.36 -18.71
N LYS A 220 15.84 -10.20 -18.05
CA LYS A 220 14.64 -9.57 -17.53
C LYS A 220 14.20 -8.36 -18.34
N THR A 221 15.14 -7.70 -19.00
CA THR A 221 14.88 -6.50 -19.79
C THR A 221 14.19 -6.89 -21.08
N LYS A 222 12.99 -6.36 -21.32
CA LYS A 222 12.16 -6.74 -22.48
C LYS A 222 11.49 -5.52 -23.07
N ILE A 223 11.46 -5.47 -24.40
CA ILE A 223 10.63 -4.54 -25.14
C ILE A 223 9.34 -5.28 -25.48
N THR A 224 8.20 -4.71 -25.12
CA THR A 224 6.88 -5.33 -25.29
C THR A 224 5.87 -4.30 -25.77
N HIS A 225 4.87 -4.77 -26.50
CA HIS A 225 3.76 -3.94 -26.94
C HIS A 225 2.58 -4.02 -25.96
N LEU A 226 1.84 -2.92 -25.76
CA LEU A 226 0.73 -2.85 -24.80
C LEU A 226 -0.43 -3.84 -25.08
N THR A 227 -0.52 -4.43 -26.28
CA THR A 227 -1.51 -5.47 -26.61
C THR A 227 -1.12 -6.85 -26.07
N GLU A 228 0.18 -7.12 -25.93
CA GLU A 228 0.74 -8.37 -25.39
C GLU A 228 0.81 -8.36 -23.86
N SER A 229 0.86 -7.16 -23.28
CA SER A 229 0.97 -6.83 -21.86
C SER A 229 2.38 -6.83 -21.28
N PHE A 230 2.55 -6.05 -20.22
CA PHE A 230 3.75 -6.08 -19.38
C PHE A 230 3.38 -6.14 -17.89
N GLU A 231 4.29 -6.64 -17.06
CA GLU A 231 4.10 -6.75 -15.61
C GLU A 231 4.96 -5.71 -14.89
N PHE A 232 4.37 -4.92 -13.99
CA PHE A 232 5.12 -3.97 -13.16
C PHE A 232 4.52 -3.90 -11.74
N LEU A 233 5.37 -4.00 -10.71
CA LEU A 233 5.01 -3.96 -9.29
C LEU A 233 3.87 -4.91 -8.88
N GLY A 234 3.75 -6.05 -9.57
CA GLY A 234 2.73 -7.06 -9.32
C GLY A 234 1.39 -6.81 -10.03
N TRP A 235 1.29 -5.84 -10.93
CA TRP A 235 0.16 -5.63 -11.83
C TRP A 235 0.54 -5.94 -13.28
N ASN A 236 -0.42 -6.43 -14.05
CA ASN A 236 -0.33 -6.60 -15.49
C ASN A 236 -1.09 -5.45 -16.17
N PHE A 237 -0.46 -4.81 -17.15
CA PHE A 237 -0.99 -3.70 -17.92
C PHE A 237 -1.22 -4.18 -19.34
N ARG A 238 -2.46 -4.11 -19.83
CA ARG A 238 -2.81 -4.56 -21.18
C ARG A 238 -3.92 -3.73 -21.81
N LYS A 239 -3.84 -3.51 -23.11
CA LYS A 239 -4.95 -3.02 -23.95
C LYS A 239 -5.74 -4.20 -24.51
N TYR A 240 -7.05 -4.17 -24.32
CA TYR A 240 -7.98 -5.20 -24.78
C TYR A 240 -8.92 -4.62 -25.85
N PRO A 241 -9.30 -5.40 -26.88
CA PRO A 241 -10.31 -4.99 -27.84
C PRO A 241 -11.67 -4.75 -27.17
N THR A 242 -12.39 -3.72 -27.59
CA THR A 242 -13.72 -3.37 -27.11
C THR A 242 -14.50 -2.62 -28.17
N THR A 243 -15.79 -2.92 -28.30
CA THR A 243 -16.70 -2.19 -29.20
C THR A 243 -17.20 -0.86 -28.61
N LYS A 244 -16.96 -0.62 -27.32
CA LYS A 244 -17.53 0.53 -26.57
C LYS A 244 -16.73 1.83 -26.71
N ARG A 245 -15.63 1.83 -27.44
CA ARG A 245 -14.71 2.98 -27.58
C ARG A 245 -14.37 3.20 -29.04
N LYS A 246 -14.11 4.46 -29.43
CA LYS A 246 -13.85 4.82 -30.83
C LYS A 246 -12.59 4.15 -31.38
N THR A 247 -11.60 3.93 -30.50
CA THR A 247 -10.34 3.26 -30.83
C THR A 247 -10.42 1.75 -30.85
N GLY A 248 -11.57 1.16 -30.50
CA GLY A 248 -11.68 -0.28 -30.39
C GLY A 248 -10.90 -0.89 -29.22
N LEU A 249 -10.30 -0.09 -28.31
CA LEU A 249 -9.38 -0.59 -27.28
C LEU A 249 -9.62 0.01 -25.88
N VAL A 250 -9.49 -0.80 -24.83
CA VAL A 250 -9.54 -0.39 -23.43
C VAL A 250 -8.32 -0.87 -22.65
N THR A 251 -7.67 0.02 -21.93
CA THR A 251 -6.59 -0.32 -21.00
C THR A 251 -7.18 -0.86 -19.71
N LEU A 252 -6.83 -2.09 -19.35
CA LEU A 252 -7.14 -2.67 -18.04
C LEU A 252 -5.83 -2.98 -17.31
N ILE A 253 -5.82 -2.65 -16.02
CA ILE A 253 -4.74 -3.01 -15.11
C ILE A 253 -5.29 -4.09 -14.21
N LYS A 254 -4.72 -5.29 -14.25
CA LYS A 254 -5.16 -6.43 -13.43
C LYS A 254 -4.01 -6.86 -12.49
N PRO A 255 -4.28 -7.46 -11.32
CA PRO A 255 -3.25 -8.17 -10.57
C PRO A 255 -2.53 -9.20 -11.44
N SER A 256 -1.20 -9.27 -11.36
CA SER A 256 -0.39 -10.26 -12.08
C SER A 256 -0.71 -11.68 -11.64
N GLN A 257 -0.60 -12.64 -12.55
CA GLN A 257 -0.80 -14.06 -12.23
C GLN A 257 0.22 -14.56 -11.20
N LYS A 258 1.45 -14.02 -11.24
CA LYS A 258 2.48 -14.29 -10.23
C LYS A 258 2.03 -13.82 -8.83
N SER A 259 1.47 -12.62 -8.70
CA SER A 259 0.92 -12.13 -7.42
C SER A 259 -0.23 -13.00 -6.91
N VAL A 260 -1.15 -13.37 -7.80
CA VAL A 260 -2.30 -14.25 -7.47
C VAL A 260 -1.83 -15.63 -7.00
N LYS A 261 -0.84 -16.23 -7.68
CA LYS A 261 -0.24 -17.51 -7.26
C LYS A 261 0.43 -17.39 -5.89
N LYS A 262 1.17 -16.31 -5.63
CA LYS A 262 1.83 -16.06 -4.33
C LYS A 262 0.82 -15.97 -3.18
N VAL A 263 -0.30 -15.25 -3.34
CA VAL A 263 -1.32 -15.18 -2.27
C VAL A 263 -2.05 -16.51 -2.09
N LYS A 264 -2.35 -17.25 -3.17
CA LYS A 264 -2.92 -18.61 -3.08
C LYS A 264 -2.00 -19.56 -2.32
N GLU A 265 -0.68 -19.49 -2.55
CA GLU A 265 0.28 -20.31 -1.83
C GLU A 265 0.39 -19.91 -0.35
N LYS A 266 0.43 -18.61 -0.05
CA LYS A 266 0.43 -18.12 1.33
C LYS A 266 -0.82 -18.63 2.09
N LEU A 267 -2.00 -18.52 1.48
CA LEU A 267 -3.24 -19.05 2.03
C LEU A 267 -3.18 -20.57 2.21
N ARG A 268 -2.66 -21.31 1.21
CA ARG A 268 -2.48 -22.76 1.28
C ARG A 268 -1.62 -23.17 2.48
N ILE A 269 -0.50 -22.48 2.69
CA ILE A 269 0.43 -22.74 3.81
C ILE A 269 -0.27 -22.48 5.13
N GLU A 270 -0.98 -21.35 5.27
CA GLU A 270 -1.69 -21.02 6.52
C GLU A 270 -2.83 -22.01 6.82
N PHE A 271 -3.62 -22.42 5.82
CA PHE A 271 -4.61 -23.49 6.00
C PHE A 271 -3.97 -24.84 6.33
N LYS A 272 -2.76 -25.13 5.83
CA LYS A 272 -2.01 -26.36 6.15
C LYS A 272 -1.53 -26.35 7.61
N ARG A 273 -1.03 -25.21 8.10
CA ARG A 273 -0.66 -25.00 9.51
C ARG A 273 -1.88 -25.02 10.43
N GLY A 274 -3.02 -24.48 9.95
CA GLY A 274 -4.26 -24.38 10.70
C GLY A 274 -5.16 -25.62 10.73
N ARG A 275 -4.68 -26.79 10.26
CA ARG A 275 -5.52 -28.01 10.09
C ARG A 275 -6.27 -28.45 11.35
N THR A 276 -5.70 -28.23 12.53
CA THR A 276 -6.25 -28.65 13.83
C THR A 276 -6.68 -27.48 14.71
N LEU A 277 -6.33 -26.24 14.32
CA LEU A 277 -6.60 -25.05 15.11
C LEU A 277 -8.10 -24.77 15.24
N PRO A 278 -8.55 -24.02 16.25
CA PRO A 278 -9.93 -23.54 16.34
C PRO A 278 -10.29 -22.60 15.17
N GLN A 279 -11.60 -22.51 14.89
CA GLN A 279 -12.13 -21.65 13.82
C GLN A 279 -11.70 -20.19 13.97
N LYS A 280 -11.82 -19.61 15.17
CA LYS A 280 -11.42 -18.23 15.48
C LYS A 280 -9.96 -17.98 15.10
N THR A 281 -9.05 -18.86 15.51
CA THR A 281 -7.61 -18.73 15.22
C THR A 281 -7.30 -18.81 13.73
N VAL A 282 -8.00 -19.67 12.99
CA VAL A 282 -7.86 -19.76 11.53
C VAL A 282 -8.28 -18.44 10.87
N ILE A 283 -9.41 -17.87 11.31
CA ILE A 283 -9.91 -16.59 10.80
C ILE A 283 -8.92 -15.45 11.10
N SER A 284 -8.44 -15.35 12.34
CA SER A 284 -7.48 -14.31 12.75
C SER A 284 -6.16 -14.35 11.95
N LYS A 285 -5.70 -15.53 11.53
CA LYS A 285 -4.50 -15.66 10.69
C LYS A 285 -4.75 -15.32 9.23
N ILE A 286 -5.94 -15.59 8.71
CA ILE A 286 -6.25 -15.42 7.27
C ILE A 286 -6.72 -14.00 6.96
N ASN A 287 -7.54 -13.38 7.82
CA ASN A 287 -8.08 -12.03 7.58
C ASN A 287 -7.01 -10.99 7.27
N PRO A 288 -5.86 -10.92 7.97
CA PRO A 288 -4.78 -9.98 7.61
C PRO A 288 -4.22 -10.20 6.20
N ILE A 289 -4.14 -11.45 5.74
CA ILE A 289 -3.66 -11.78 4.38
C ILE A 289 -4.66 -11.30 3.33
N ILE A 290 -5.96 -11.57 3.54
CA ILE A 290 -7.04 -11.16 2.63
C ILE A 290 -7.11 -9.62 2.57
N ARG A 291 -7.12 -8.96 3.73
CA ARG A 291 -7.18 -7.50 3.84
C ARG A 291 -5.97 -6.84 3.19
N GLY A 292 -4.75 -7.27 3.53
CA GLY A 292 -3.53 -6.70 2.99
C GLY A 292 -3.45 -6.81 1.47
N TRP A 293 -3.76 -8.00 0.92
CA TRP A 293 -3.69 -8.22 -0.52
C TRP A 293 -4.81 -7.48 -1.27
N SER A 294 -6.04 -7.48 -0.74
CA SER A 294 -7.16 -6.71 -1.30
C SER A 294 -6.85 -5.21 -1.34
N ASN A 295 -6.34 -4.65 -0.24
CA ASN A 295 -6.00 -3.24 -0.11
C ASN A 295 -4.94 -2.80 -1.13
N TYR A 296 -3.93 -3.64 -1.36
CA TYR A 296 -2.91 -3.36 -2.35
C TYR A 296 -3.49 -3.35 -3.79
N HIS A 297 -4.36 -4.31 -4.11
CA HIS A 297 -4.87 -4.48 -5.48
C HIS A 297 -6.17 -3.74 -5.79
N GLU A 298 -6.79 -3.04 -4.84
CA GLU A 298 -8.10 -2.40 -5.00
C GLU A 298 -8.19 -1.33 -6.09
N GLY A 299 -7.07 -0.63 -6.35
CA GLY A 299 -7.06 0.45 -7.35
C GLY A 299 -6.94 -0.05 -8.78
N ALA A 300 -6.72 -1.36 -8.95
CA ALA A 300 -6.73 -2.07 -10.22
C ALA A 300 -8.11 -2.67 -10.52
N VAL A 301 -8.28 -3.22 -11.71
CA VAL A 301 -9.49 -3.94 -12.15
C VAL A 301 -9.42 -5.37 -11.59
N SER A 302 -9.79 -5.52 -10.32
CA SER A 302 -9.51 -6.74 -9.56
C SER A 302 -10.75 -7.54 -9.14
N LYS A 303 -11.98 -7.09 -9.44
CA LYS A 303 -13.22 -7.73 -8.93
C LYS A 303 -13.38 -9.19 -9.33
N GLU A 304 -13.12 -9.52 -10.58
CA GLU A 304 -13.19 -10.90 -11.07
C GLU A 304 -12.19 -11.79 -10.33
N ILE A 305 -10.93 -11.36 -10.25
CA ILE A 305 -9.87 -12.07 -9.51
C ILE A 305 -10.19 -12.18 -8.00
N PHE A 306 -10.83 -11.17 -7.41
CA PHE A 306 -11.28 -11.21 -6.02
C PHE A 306 -12.33 -12.33 -5.83
N SER A 307 -13.32 -12.43 -6.71
CA SER A 307 -14.31 -13.51 -6.68
C SER A 307 -13.66 -14.89 -6.83
N ASP A 308 -12.68 -15.05 -7.72
CA ASP A 308 -11.96 -16.32 -7.90
C ASP A 308 -11.16 -16.72 -6.65
N LEU A 309 -10.56 -15.74 -5.97
CA LEU A 309 -9.85 -15.95 -4.72
C LEU A 309 -10.81 -16.29 -3.57
N ASP A 310 -11.98 -15.66 -3.51
CA ASP A 310 -13.03 -16.00 -2.56
C ASP A 310 -13.52 -17.43 -2.75
N GLN A 311 -13.72 -17.87 -4.00
CA GLN A 311 -14.08 -19.25 -4.31
C GLN A 311 -12.98 -20.22 -3.85
N TYR A 312 -11.71 -19.89 -4.10
CA TYR A 312 -10.57 -20.67 -3.63
C TYR A 312 -10.56 -20.81 -2.10
N VAL A 313 -10.73 -19.69 -1.38
CA VAL A 313 -10.76 -19.67 0.09
C VAL A 313 -11.96 -20.47 0.61
N HIS A 314 -13.13 -20.33 0.00
CA HIS A 314 -14.34 -21.09 0.35
C HIS A 314 -14.13 -22.61 0.26
N TRP A 315 -13.45 -23.07 -0.79
CA TRP A 315 -13.12 -24.49 -0.90
C TRP A 315 -12.13 -24.95 0.17
N LYS A 316 -11.18 -24.07 0.58
CA LYS A 316 -10.25 -24.38 1.68
C LYS A 316 -10.95 -24.47 3.03
N THR A 317 -11.85 -23.56 3.34
CA THR A 317 -12.62 -23.58 4.60
C THR A 317 -13.54 -24.80 4.65
N LYS A 318 -14.21 -25.15 3.54
CA LYS A 318 -14.99 -26.40 3.44
C LYS A 318 -14.15 -27.65 3.67
N ARG A 319 -12.97 -27.72 3.04
CA ARG A 319 -12.05 -28.86 3.22
C ARG A 319 -11.53 -28.95 4.65
N TRP A 320 -11.22 -27.82 5.27
CA TRP A 320 -10.83 -27.74 6.68
C TRP A 320 -11.96 -28.25 7.59
N GLY A 321 -13.20 -27.81 7.36
CA GLY A 321 -14.36 -28.24 8.15
C GLY A 321 -14.64 -29.74 8.03
N ARG A 322 -14.53 -30.31 6.82
CA ARG A 322 -14.65 -31.77 6.61
C ARG A 322 -13.56 -32.55 7.33
N ARG A 323 -12.32 -32.06 7.32
CA ARG A 323 -11.23 -32.72 8.04
C ARG A 323 -11.47 -32.75 9.55
N ARG A 324 -12.07 -31.70 10.11
CA ARG A 324 -12.42 -31.64 11.54
C ARG A 324 -13.56 -32.59 11.90
N HIS A 325 -14.42 -32.93 10.95
CA HIS A 325 -15.61 -33.77 11.17
C HIS A 325 -15.73 -34.85 10.09
N PRO A 326 -14.84 -35.86 10.09
CA PRO A 326 -14.80 -36.87 9.03
C PRO A 326 -16.09 -37.70 8.93
N LYS A 327 -16.80 -37.88 10.05
CA LYS A 327 -18.06 -38.63 10.15
C LYS A 327 -19.33 -37.79 9.87
N LYS A 328 -19.20 -36.49 9.56
CA LYS A 328 -20.35 -35.59 9.35
C LYS A 328 -20.52 -35.23 7.87
N SER A 329 -21.76 -35.04 7.45
CA SER A 329 -22.07 -34.66 6.07
C SER A 329 -21.66 -33.22 5.75
N PHE A 330 -21.50 -32.91 4.47
CA PHE A 330 -21.25 -31.54 4.00
C PHE A 330 -22.33 -30.55 4.44
N LYS A 331 -23.60 -30.97 4.46
CA LYS A 331 -24.73 -30.14 4.92
C LYS A 331 -24.57 -29.73 6.38
N TRP A 332 -24.10 -30.65 7.23
CA TRP A 332 -23.83 -30.36 8.64
C TRP A 332 -22.64 -29.40 8.81
N VAL A 333 -21.55 -29.62 8.07
CA VAL A 333 -20.36 -28.73 8.10
C VAL A 333 -20.74 -27.31 7.69
N ASN A 334 -21.54 -27.18 6.62
CA ASN A 334 -22.05 -25.89 6.16
C ASN A 334 -22.89 -25.21 7.24
N LYS A 335 -23.88 -25.91 7.83
CA LYS A 335 -24.73 -25.35 8.89
C LYS A 335 -23.96 -24.96 10.15
N LYS A 336 -22.87 -25.67 10.47
CA LYS A 336 -22.06 -25.40 11.66
C LYS A 336 -21.14 -24.19 11.52
N TYR A 337 -20.49 -24.06 10.36
CA TYR A 337 -19.36 -23.12 10.19
C TYR A 337 -19.67 -21.94 9.29
N PHE A 338 -20.78 -21.98 8.55
CA PHE A 338 -21.17 -20.94 7.63
C PHE A 338 -22.54 -20.39 7.99
N GLY A 339 -22.67 -19.08 7.85
CA GLY A 339 -23.90 -18.39 8.10
C GLY A 339 -23.79 -16.91 7.78
N ASN A 340 -24.82 -16.17 8.15
CA ASN A 340 -24.81 -14.72 8.07
C ASN A 340 -24.12 -14.13 9.31
N HIS A 341 -22.79 -14.08 9.29
CA HIS A 341 -21.99 -13.56 10.41
C HIS A 341 -21.53 -12.12 10.22
N CYS A 342 -21.65 -11.54 9.03
CA CYS A 342 -21.13 -10.22 8.71
C CYS A 342 -22.22 -9.15 8.91
N PRO A 343 -22.11 -8.25 9.90
CA PRO A 343 -23.10 -7.20 10.09
C PRO A 343 -23.23 -6.31 8.84
N GLY A 344 -24.45 -5.95 8.46
CA GLY A 344 -24.68 -5.02 7.34
C GLY A 344 -24.42 -5.57 5.93
N ARG A 345 -24.19 -6.89 5.78
CA ARG A 345 -24.21 -7.58 4.48
C ARG A 345 -25.12 -8.81 4.58
N ASP A 346 -26.03 -9.00 3.63
CA ASP A 346 -26.86 -10.21 3.56
C ASP A 346 -26.11 -11.34 2.82
N ASP A 347 -24.96 -11.74 3.38
CA ASP A 347 -24.16 -12.84 2.83
C ASP A 347 -24.34 -14.08 3.72
N LYS A 348 -25.16 -15.02 3.24
CA LYS A 348 -25.54 -16.23 3.99
C LYS A 348 -24.44 -17.28 4.04
N TRP A 349 -23.34 -17.09 3.30
CA TRP A 349 -22.26 -18.06 3.13
C TRP A 349 -20.92 -17.45 3.53
N VAL A 350 -20.83 -17.00 4.79
CA VAL A 350 -19.59 -16.50 5.39
C VAL A 350 -19.09 -17.52 6.40
N PHE A 351 -17.78 -17.83 6.39
CA PHE A 351 -17.18 -18.70 7.39
C PHE A 351 -16.98 -17.91 8.68
N GLY A 352 -17.60 -18.33 9.78
CA GLY A 352 -17.55 -17.60 11.06
C GLY A 352 -18.32 -18.29 12.17
N ASP A 353 -18.31 -17.68 13.36
CA ASP A 353 -19.03 -18.17 14.54
C ASP A 353 -19.91 -17.11 15.20
N GLY A 354 -20.12 -15.97 14.53
CA GLY A 354 -20.94 -14.85 15.01
C GLY A 354 -20.16 -13.76 15.73
N GLU A 355 -19.04 -14.10 16.39
CA GLU A 355 -18.13 -13.12 16.96
C GLU A 355 -17.07 -12.68 15.95
N ILE A 356 -16.49 -13.65 15.24
CA ILE A 356 -15.50 -13.42 14.20
C ILE A 356 -15.92 -14.10 12.91
N TYR A 357 -15.57 -13.47 11.79
CA TYR A 357 -15.89 -13.96 10.46
C TYR A 357 -14.74 -13.74 9.49
N LEU A 358 -14.70 -14.56 8.46
CA LEU A 358 -13.70 -14.49 7.40
C LEU A 358 -14.07 -13.39 6.40
N ASP A 359 -13.16 -12.45 6.18
CA ASP A 359 -13.31 -11.41 5.16
C ASP A 359 -13.31 -12.02 3.76
N LYS A 360 -14.09 -11.44 2.84
CA LYS A 360 -14.05 -11.77 1.41
C LYS A 360 -13.29 -10.69 0.64
N PHE A 361 -12.46 -11.11 -0.31
CA PHE A 361 -11.75 -10.21 -1.23
C PHE A 361 -12.74 -9.31 -1.98
N ALA A 362 -13.84 -9.88 -2.46
CA ALA A 362 -14.85 -9.17 -3.25
C ALA A 362 -15.58 -8.05 -2.48
N TRP A 363 -15.53 -8.06 -1.15
CA TRP A 363 -16.11 -6.98 -0.33
C TRP A 363 -15.32 -5.68 -0.40
N THR A 364 -14.05 -5.73 -0.82
CA THR A 364 -13.20 -4.54 -0.97
C THR A 364 -13.66 -3.73 -2.19
N PRO A 365 -14.13 -2.48 -2.02
CA PRO A 365 -14.55 -1.65 -3.14
C PRO A 365 -13.34 -1.25 -4.00
N ILE A 366 -13.55 -1.17 -5.32
CA ILE A 366 -12.52 -0.58 -6.19
C ILE A 366 -12.50 0.93 -5.95
N GLN A 367 -11.37 1.43 -5.48
CA GLN A 367 -11.14 2.86 -5.28
C GLN A 367 -9.90 3.28 -6.05
N ARG A 368 -10.06 4.22 -7.00
CA ARG A 368 -8.93 4.72 -7.79
C ARG A 368 -8.00 5.53 -6.89
N HIS A 369 -6.70 5.35 -7.11
CA HIS A 369 -5.67 6.04 -6.35
C HIS A 369 -5.54 7.49 -6.80
N THR A 370 -5.48 8.41 -5.85
CA THR A 370 -5.20 9.81 -6.12
C THR A 370 -3.69 10.00 -6.18
N LEU A 371 -3.20 10.32 -7.37
CA LEU A 371 -1.76 10.54 -7.59
C LEU A 371 -1.27 11.72 -6.74
N ILE A 372 -0.02 11.64 -6.27
CA ILE A 372 0.69 12.78 -5.70
C ILE A 372 0.76 13.96 -6.70
N GLY A 373 0.73 15.18 -6.17
CA GLY A 373 1.08 16.36 -6.96
C GLY A 373 2.51 16.21 -7.44
N PHE A 374 2.73 16.40 -8.74
CA PHE A 374 3.99 16.22 -9.48
C PHE A 374 5.27 16.10 -8.63
N ASP A 375 5.79 17.22 -8.16
CA ASP A 375 7.00 17.39 -7.37
C ASP A 375 6.72 17.66 -5.88
N ASN A 376 5.46 17.52 -5.43
CA ASN A 376 5.10 17.73 -4.04
C ASN A 376 5.95 16.81 -3.13
N SER A 377 6.61 17.42 -2.15
CA SER A 377 7.34 16.74 -1.08
C SER A 377 6.72 17.06 0.29
N PRO A 378 6.68 16.10 1.24
CA PRO A 378 6.29 16.36 2.63
C PRO A 378 7.14 17.43 3.31
N ASP A 379 8.37 17.63 2.85
CA ASP A 379 9.34 18.57 3.44
C ASP A 379 9.13 20.02 2.94
N ASN A 380 8.21 20.26 2.00
CA ASN A 380 7.90 21.61 1.54
C ASN A 380 6.89 22.29 2.51
N PRO A 381 7.26 23.39 3.19
CA PRO A 381 6.41 24.06 4.17
C PRO A 381 5.12 24.66 3.56
N GLU A 382 5.11 24.99 2.27
CA GLU A 382 3.92 25.52 1.59
C GLU A 382 2.84 24.44 1.38
N LEU A 383 3.21 23.16 1.49
CA LEU A 383 2.32 22.02 1.21
C LEU A 383 1.80 21.32 2.48
N ILE A 384 1.95 21.93 3.65
CA ILE A 384 1.52 21.33 4.93
C ILE A 384 0.03 20.92 4.88
N GLU A 385 -0.85 21.81 4.41
CA GLU A 385 -2.29 21.50 4.32
C GLU A 385 -2.58 20.40 3.28
N TYR A 386 -1.88 20.39 2.15
CA TYR A 386 -1.98 19.31 1.15
C TYR A 386 -1.65 17.94 1.77
N TRP A 387 -0.59 17.88 2.56
CA TRP A 387 -0.15 16.64 3.20
C TRP A 387 -1.06 16.20 4.35
N LYS A 388 -1.51 17.14 5.19
CA LYS A 388 -2.52 16.88 6.23
C LYS A 388 -3.80 16.30 5.63
N GLU A 389 -4.30 16.87 4.54
CA GLU A 389 -5.49 16.34 3.86
C GLU A 389 -5.26 14.95 3.27
N ARG A 390 -4.09 14.71 2.66
CA ARG A 390 -3.75 13.41 2.07
C ARG A 390 -3.62 12.34 3.15
N GLU A 391 -2.96 12.66 4.26
CA GLU A 391 -2.85 11.80 5.44
C GLU A 391 -4.22 11.49 6.02
N LEU A 392 -5.05 12.50 6.25
CA LEU A 392 -6.44 12.34 6.70
C LEU A 392 -7.23 11.36 5.84
N ARG A 393 -7.17 11.52 4.52
CA ARG A 393 -7.84 10.61 3.57
C ARG A 393 -7.30 9.19 3.68
N GLN A 394 -5.98 9.04 3.81
CA GLN A 394 -5.33 7.73 3.90
C GLN A 394 -5.60 7.03 5.23
N SER A 395 -5.60 7.76 6.34
CA SER A 395 -5.88 7.26 7.68
C SER A 395 -7.36 6.89 7.83
N ALA A 396 -8.28 7.72 7.32
CA ALA A 396 -9.71 7.37 7.24
C ALA A 396 -9.95 6.11 6.39
N LYS A 397 -9.27 6.02 5.25
CA LYS A 397 -9.30 4.85 4.36
C LYS A 397 -8.80 3.58 5.07
N THR A 398 -7.71 3.66 5.83
CA THR A 398 -7.15 2.55 6.62
C THR A 398 -8.08 2.12 7.75
N ALA A 399 -8.60 3.08 8.53
CA ALA A 399 -9.52 2.82 9.63
C ALA A 399 -10.81 2.15 9.16
N LYS A 400 -11.41 2.65 8.07
CA LYS A 400 -12.58 2.06 7.41
C LYS A 400 -12.38 0.59 7.03
N ARG A 401 -11.15 0.15 6.78
CA ARG A 401 -10.82 -1.23 6.37
C ARG A 401 -10.51 -2.17 7.52
N LYS A 402 -10.03 -1.64 8.64
CA LYS A 402 -9.88 -2.43 9.88
C LYS A 402 -11.24 -2.74 10.48
N LEU A 403 -12.21 -1.83 10.32
CA LEU A 403 -13.53 -1.95 10.89
C LEU A 403 -14.49 -2.72 9.97
N SER A 404 -15.19 -3.68 10.55
CA SER A 404 -16.26 -4.46 9.94
C SER A 404 -17.26 -3.55 9.17
N THR A 405 -17.73 -3.99 8.00
CA THR A 405 -18.86 -3.30 7.33
C THR A 405 -20.05 -3.34 8.30
N GLY A 406 -20.77 -2.23 8.49
CA GLY A 406 -21.79 -2.08 9.55
C GLY A 406 -21.28 -1.35 10.80
N LYS A 407 -20.08 -1.71 11.28
CA LYS A 407 -19.33 -1.02 12.36
C LYS A 407 -18.63 0.27 11.88
N ASP A 408 -18.35 0.38 10.59
CA ASP A 408 -17.81 1.57 9.90
C ASP A 408 -18.61 2.86 10.16
N LYS A 409 -19.93 2.76 10.32
CA LYS A 409 -20.79 3.92 10.56
C LYS A 409 -20.37 4.66 11.85
N ILE A 410 -20.07 3.92 12.92
CA ILE A 410 -19.70 4.49 14.23
C ILE A 410 -18.39 5.26 14.09
N ALA A 411 -17.37 4.64 13.49
CA ALA A 411 -16.09 5.30 13.26
C ALA A 411 -16.20 6.49 12.30
N HIS A 412 -17.08 6.45 11.31
CA HIS A 412 -17.35 7.59 10.43
C HIS A 412 -17.92 8.80 11.19
N ARG A 413 -18.72 8.60 12.25
CA ARG A 413 -19.24 9.71 13.08
C ARG A 413 -18.15 10.47 13.83
N GLN A 414 -17.06 9.79 14.16
CA GLN A 414 -15.89 10.35 14.82
C GLN A 414 -14.72 10.58 13.85
N GLU A 415 -15.04 10.67 12.54
CA GLU A 415 -14.07 10.93 11.47
C GLU A 415 -12.85 10.00 11.48
N TYR A 416 -13.06 8.75 11.92
CA TYR A 416 -12.03 7.74 12.07
C TYR A 416 -10.90 8.12 13.03
N ARG A 417 -11.16 9.02 13.97
CA ARG A 417 -10.25 9.45 15.02
C ARG A 417 -10.76 9.01 16.39
N CYS A 418 -9.83 8.70 17.29
CA CYS A 418 -10.15 8.44 18.68
C CYS A 418 -10.55 9.76 19.35
N PRO A 419 -11.72 9.87 20.00
CA PRO A 419 -12.14 11.12 20.66
C PRO A 419 -11.22 11.55 21.82
N VAL A 420 -10.47 10.63 22.42
CA VAL A 420 -9.55 10.88 23.54
C VAL A 420 -8.22 11.44 23.05
N CYS A 421 -7.42 10.65 22.34
CA CYS A 421 -6.09 11.07 21.88
C CYS A 421 -6.07 11.82 20.54
N LYS A 422 -7.23 11.94 19.86
CA LYS A 422 -7.41 12.55 18.52
C LYS A 422 -6.63 11.90 17.37
N GLN A 423 -5.87 10.85 17.63
CA GLN A 423 -5.13 10.10 16.62
C GLN A 423 -6.04 9.16 15.82
N SER A 424 -5.56 8.71 14.67
CA SER A 424 -6.34 7.83 13.80
C SER A 424 -6.57 6.45 14.43
N LEU A 425 -7.79 5.93 14.26
CA LEU A 425 -8.14 4.55 14.60
C LEU A 425 -7.51 3.52 13.62
N GLY A 426 -6.95 3.99 12.50
CA GLY A 426 -6.35 3.16 11.47
C GLY A 426 -4.93 2.71 11.80
N GLU A 427 -4.19 3.46 12.62
CA GLU A 427 -2.76 3.21 12.90
C GLU A 427 -2.56 2.09 13.93
N TYR A 428 -3.40 2.06 14.98
CA TYR A 428 -3.26 1.13 16.09
C TYR A 428 -3.82 -0.27 15.80
N GLU A 429 -3.19 -1.31 16.34
CA GLU A 429 -3.61 -2.71 16.10
C GLU A 429 -4.96 -3.04 16.75
N ASN A 430 -5.23 -2.50 17.95
CA ASN A 430 -6.42 -2.80 18.73
C ASN A 430 -7.29 -1.56 18.95
N THR A 431 -8.58 -1.71 18.63
CA THR A 431 -9.60 -0.68 18.88
C THR A 431 -10.79 -1.33 19.57
N HIS A 432 -11.27 -0.71 20.65
CA HIS A 432 -12.37 -1.20 21.45
C HIS A 432 -13.62 -0.35 21.24
N LEU A 433 -14.77 -1.02 21.22
CA LEU A 433 -16.06 -0.37 21.20
C LEU A 433 -16.41 0.03 22.64
N HIS A 434 -16.78 1.29 22.85
CA HIS A 434 -17.14 1.82 24.16
C HIS A 434 -18.50 2.51 24.10
N HIS A 435 -19.22 2.49 25.22
CA HIS A 435 -20.47 3.22 25.39
C HIS A 435 -20.18 4.60 25.97
N ILE A 436 -20.68 5.67 25.36
CA ILE A 436 -20.53 7.04 25.90
C ILE A 436 -21.15 7.08 27.30
N ILE A 437 -22.39 6.60 27.43
CA ILE A 437 -23.03 6.36 28.72
C ILE A 437 -22.95 4.86 28.99
N PRO A 438 -22.24 4.42 30.05
CA PRO A 438 -22.13 3.01 30.42
C PRO A 438 -23.50 2.32 30.60
N LYS A 439 -23.58 1.04 30.23
CA LYS A 439 -24.82 0.23 30.41
C LYS A 439 -25.25 0.15 31.88
N SER A 440 -24.29 0.11 32.81
CA SER A 440 -24.56 0.10 34.26
C SER A 440 -25.32 1.34 34.74
N LEU A 441 -25.25 2.44 34.00
CA LEU A 441 -25.93 3.71 34.29
C LEU A 441 -27.17 3.93 33.41
N GLY A 442 -27.71 2.86 32.82
CA GLY A 442 -28.90 2.92 31.96
C GLY A 442 -28.61 3.39 30.52
N GLY A 443 -27.34 3.43 30.11
CA GLY A 443 -26.96 3.79 28.75
C GLY A 443 -27.52 2.81 27.70
N PRO A 444 -28.21 3.28 26.65
CA PRO A 444 -28.79 2.40 25.64
C PRO A 444 -27.70 1.74 24.79
N ASP A 445 -27.87 0.47 24.42
CA ASP A 445 -26.99 -0.23 23.46
C ASP A 445 -27.36 0.12 22.01
N ARG A 446 -27.41 1.42 21.74
CA ARG A 446 -27.81 1.99 20.46
C ARG A 446 -26.62 2.66 19.82
N TYR A 447 -26.69 2.71 18.50
CA TYR A 447 -25.64 3.23 17.64
C TYR A 447 -25.18 4.65 18.00
N ASP A 448 -26.08 5.51 18.46
CA ASP A 448 -25.82 6.88 18.94
C ASP A 448 -24.92 6.93 20.20
N ASN A 449 -25.02 5.93 21.08
CA ASN A 449 -24.28 5.81 22.32
C ASN A 449 -22.95 5.03 22.19
N LEU A 450 -22.59 4.55 20.99
CA LEU A 450 -21.38 3.76 20.76
C LEU A 450 -20.28 4.58 20.08
N ILE A 451 -19.03 4.36 20.48
CA ILE A 451 -17.82 4.97 19.92
C ILE A 451 -16.67 3.95 19.84
N TYR A 452 -15.65 4.23 19.02
CA TYR A 452 -14.39 3.46 19.06
C TYR A 452 -13.28 4.25 19.73
N LEU A 453 -12.51 3.55 20.56
CA LEU A 453 -11.33 4.04 21.25
C LEU A 453 -10.15 3.11 20.94
N HIS A 454 -8.93 3.62 21.05
CA HIS A 454 -7.75 2.75 21.15
C HIS A 454 -7.79 1.98 22.47
N GLU A 455 -7.19 0.80 22.50
CA GLU A 455 -7.15 -0.05 23.70
C GLU A 455 -6.59 0.69 24.92
N ASP A 456 -5.47 1.41 24.76
CA ASP A 456 -4.87 2.20 25.85
C ASP A 456 -5.80 3.34 26.31
N CYS A 457 -6.41 4.06 25.37
CA CYS A 457 -7.38 5.11 25.69
C CYS A 457 -8.61 4.55 26.43
N HIS A 458 -9.04 3.34 26.06
CA HIS A 458 -10.14 2.65 26.70
C HIS A 458 -9.78 2.25 28.14
N HIS A 459 -8.57 1.72 28.37
CA HIS A 459 -8.07 1.42 29.71
C HIS A 459 -7.95 2.67 30.58
N SER A 460 -7.43 3.77 30.04
CA SER A 460 -7.34 5.04 30.77
C SER A 460 -8.72 5.55 31.20
N ILE A 461 -9.75 5.41 30.37
CA ILE A 461 -11.12 5.81 30.74
C ILE A 461 -11.67 4.96 31.89
N HIS A 462 -11.44 3.66 31.87
CA HIS A 462 -11.88 2.78 32.96
C HIS A 462 -11.11 3.05 34.26
N ALA A 463 -9.82 3.40 34.17
CA ALA A 463 -8.99 3.75 35.33
C ALA A 463 -9.37 5.11 35.96
N LEU A 464 -9.70 6.11 35.14
CA LEU A 464 -10.04 7.47 35.58
C LEU A 464 -11.52 7.65 35.95
N GLY A 465 -12.35 6.63 35.73
CA GLY A 465 -13.78 6.66 35.98
C GLY A 465 -14.58 7.18 34.79
N ALA A 466 -15.36 6.31 34.15
CA ALA A 466 -16.16 6.62 32.97
C ALA A 466 -17.23 7.71 33.20
N THR A 467 -17.53 8.07 34.45
CA THR A 467 -18.49 9.11 34.85
C THR A 467 -17.88 10.50 35.02
N ASN A 468 -16.55 10.64 34.90
CA ASN A 468 -15.89 11.93 35.03
C ASN A 468 -16.47 12.92 33.97
N PRO A 469 -16.94 14.11 34.38
CA PRO A 469 -17.51 15.11 33.48
C PRO A 469 -16.61 15.47 32.30
N GLU A 470 -15.30 15.57 32.53
CA GLU A 470 -14.32 15.92 31.48
C GLU A 470 -14.22 14.82 30.44
N ILE A 471 -14.17 13.55 30.87
CA ILE A 471 -14.14 12.39 29.98
C ILE A 471 -15.45 12.31 29.17
N GLN A 472 -16.59 12.49 29.82
CA GLN A 472 -17.90 12.51 29.16
C GLN A 472 -17.99 13.61 28.11
N GLN A 473 -17.42 14.78 28.38
CA GLN A 473 -17.36 15.88 27.43
C GLN A 473 -16.43 15.58 26.25
N MET A 474 -15.26 14.98 26.49
CA MET A 474 -14.33 14.54 25.45
C MET A 474 -14.96 13.50 24.51
N LEU A 475 -15.70 12.53 25.06
CA LEU A 475 -16.39 11.50 24.29
C LEU A 475 -17.52 12.07 23.41
N ARG A 476 -18.21 13.13 23.86
CA ARG A 476 -19.29 13.79 23.11
C ARG A 476 -18.78 14.74 22.02
N ASN A 477 -17.72 15.49 22.31
CA ASN A 477 -17.15 16.49 21.39
C ASN A 477 -16.50 15.86 20.15
N GLY A 478 -16.13 14.58 20.20
CA GLY A 478 -15.53 13.86 19.07
C GLY A 478 -16.51 13.35 18.00
N ILE A 479 -17.80 13.71 18.06
CA ILE A 479 -18.86 13.10 17.25
C ILE A 479 -19.61 14.17 16.44
N LYS A 480 -19.78 13.97 15.13
CA LYS A 480 -20.72 14.77 14.32
C LYS A 480 -22.17 14.56 14.78
N GLU A 481 -22.90 15.66 14.98
CA GLU A 481 -24.35 15.62 15.20
C GLU A 481 -25.05 14.92 14.02
N PRO A 482 -25.99 13.99 14.27
CA PRO A 482 -26.74 13.34 13.20
C PRO A 482 -27.58 14.38 12.43
N SER A 483 -27.57 14.30 11.10
CA SER A 483 -28.34 15.25 10.27
C SER A 483 -29.84 15.21 10.61
N LYS A 484 -30.42 16.38 10.91
CA LYS A 484 -31.83 16.56 11.35
C LYS A 484 -32.86 15.98 10.36
N ASN A 485 -32.49 15.70 9.11
CA ASN A 485 -33.37 15.18 8.06
C ASN A 485 -33.75 13.70 8.18
N ARG A 486 -33.08 12.89 9.04
CA ARG A 486 -33.47 11.47 9.21
C ARG A 486 -34.62 11.23 10.18
N ASN A 487 -34.97 12.20 11.03
CA ASN A 487 -36.05 12.06 12.01
C ASN A 487 -37.47 12.08 11.40
N LYS A 488 -37.64 12.46 10.13
CA LYS A 488 -38.96 12.40 9.46
C LYS A 488 -39.39 10.96 9.15
N ASN A 489 -38.46 10.08 8.74
CA ASN A 489 -38.78 8.68 8.41
C ASN A 489 -39.07 7.82 9.63
N GLN A 490 -38.44 8.11 10.77
CA GLN A 490 -38.67 7.41 12.03
C GLN A 490 -40.01 7.82 12.67
N LYS A 491 -40.41 9.10 12.58
CA LYS A 491 -41.77 9.56 12.94
C LYS A 491 -42.84 8.95 12.02
N ALA A 492 -42.56 8.72 10.74
CA ALA A 492 -43.48 8.08 9.80
C ALA A 492 -43.67 6.57 10.09
N GLN A 493 -42.60 5.85 10.46
CA GLN A 493 -42.68 4.44 10.88
C GLN A 493 -43.43 4.27 12.21
N ASN A 494 -43.23 5.18 13.18
CA ASN A 494 -43.96 5.13 14.45
C ASN A 494 -45.46 5.44 14.29
N ARG A 495 -45.84 6.34 13.35
CA ARG A 495 -47.25 6.59 13.01
C ARG A 495 -47.94 5.39 12.34
N LYS A 496 -47.24 4.59 11.52
CA LYS A 496 -47.78 3.35 10.94
C LYS A 496 -47.99 2.26 12.00
N SER A 497 -47.11 2.13 12.99
CA SER A 497 -47.28 1.15 14.08
C SER A 497 -48.40 1.50 15.06
N ARG A 498 -48.73 2.78 15.23
CA ARG A 498 -49.88 3.21 16.05
C ARG A 498 -51.22 2.96 15.35
N LYS A 499 -51.30 3.14 14.02
CA LYS A 499 -52.53 2.81 13.26
C LYS A 499 -52.83 1.31 13.24
N SER A 500 -51.81 0.44 13.21
CA SER A 500 -52.03 -1.02 13.24
C SER A 500 -52.41 -1.59 14.61
N LYS A 501 -52.22 -0.83 15.70
CA LYS A 501 -52.63 -1.20 17.06
C LYS A 501 -54.03 -0.72 17.44
N LEU A 502 -54.62 0.18 16.66
CA LEU A 502 -55.99 0.68 16.83
C LEU A 502 -57.01 -0.04 15.92
N GLN A 503 -56.55 -0.99 15.10
CA GLN A 503 -57.36 -1.84 14.21
C GLN A 503 -57.28 -3.34 14.56
N ARG A 504 -56.70 -3.66 15.71
CA ARG A 504 -56.87 -4.92 16.44
C ARG A 504 -57.54 -4.59 17.76
#